data_AF-A0A5A5RCN9-F1
#
_entry.id   AF-A0A5A5RCN9-F1
#
_cell.length_a   1.000
_cell.length_b   1.000
_cell.length_c   1.000
_cell.angle_alpha   90.00
_cell.angle_beta   90.00
_cell.angle_gamma   90.00
#
_symmetry.space_group_name_H-M   'P 1'
#
loop_
_entity.id
_entity.type
_entity.pdbx_description
1 polymer ?
#
loop_
_entity_poly.entity_id
_entity_poly.type
_entity_poly.pdbx_seq_one_letter_code
_entity_poly.pdbx_strand_id
1 'polypeptide(L)'
;MMNQSTPNTNQSIPVEIIASRNFIDWLESQQISLAFTTYQSSRLMFLGVNPHRGMSGFERIFDRAMGLYATPERIYLSSRYQIWQLDNVLSSEQLYDGYDKLYIPRISYTTGDLDIHDLAIENLSERIIFISTMLNCLATVSDRHSCIPLWKPSFISALVNEDRCHLNGLALVDGKARYVTACSQSDVVDGWRDRRQTGGCVIDIQSNEVIATGLSMPHSPRFYQGKLWLLNAGTGYFGYIDQDKGIFEPVTFCPGFLRGLAFVGNYAIVGLSKNRGVDKTFSGLILDDNLMAKEADPRCGLLIIDLKTGEVVHWIRLEGEVTELYDIQVLEGVKRPQALGFQNDDISKIITLDPISPLVGGNLANNQPDTSPADTLYQQAYTLQKQVKLEEAIALYQQLINQSPQYAAAWHQLGVIMDSLGQIDQAILAYKQALLINPNYAETHNNLGIIAVSKGNLDEAIICFNQAIRSNQNYAFAENNLGLVLQMQDKLGDAAVKFQEAIRKNPNYPEAHFNLGNVLQLQGKTEEAIAYFQTAIKLNPKYIKAYNSLALALGRQNQVEAAMSVFKQALAIQPNSPEAFACLFSMK
;
A
#
# COMPACT_ATOMS: atom_id res chain seq x y z
N MET A 1 -36.32 42.26 19.79
CA MET A 1 -36.21 41.02 20.60
C MET A 1 -34.76 40.61 20.57
N MET A 2 -34.17 40.45 21.75
CA MET A 2 -32.73 40.26 21.94
C MET A 2 -32.24 38.96 21.33
N ASN A 3 -31.13 39.04 20.59
CA ASN A 3 -30.26 37.92 20.27
C ASN A 3 -29.77 37.29 21.58
N GLN A 4 -30.22 36.07 21.86
CA GLN A 4 -29.53 35.21 22.82
C GLN A 4 -28.48 34.41 22.04
N SER A 5 -27.28 35.00 21.97
CA SER A 5 -26.05 34.23 21.77
C SER A 5 -25.88 33.30 22.97
N THR A 6 -26.11 32.00 22.78
CA THR A 6 -25.64 30.99 23.71
C THR A 6 -24.10 31.01 23.69
N PRO A 7 -23.43 31.26 24.83
CA PRO A 7 -21.98 31.15 24.89
C PRO A 7 -21.64 29.66 24.89
N ASN A 8 -21.02 29.19 23.81
CA ASN A 8 -20.53 27.83 23.69
C ASN A 8 -19.23 27.73 24.53
N THR A 9 -19.37 27.63 25.85
CA THR A 9 -18.26 27.38 26.77
C THR A 9 -18.04 25.87 26.90
N ASN A 10 -17.54 25.23 25.85
CA ASN A 10 -16.76 24.00 26.00
C ASN A 10 -15.30 24.42 26.06
N GLN A 11 -14.84 24.86 27.24
CA GLN A 11 -13.40 24.92 27.50
C GLN A 11 -12.90 23.48 27.55
N SER A 12 -12.29 23.01 26.46
CA SER A 12 -11.60 21.72 26.43
C SER A 12 -10.57 21.71 27.57
N ILE A 13 -10.64 20.72 28.45
CA ILE A 13 -9.60 20.51 29.47
C ILE A 13 -8.31 20.21 28.70
N PRO A 14 -7.24 21.01 28.85
CA PRO A 14 -6.00 20.78 28.12
C PRO A 14 -5.43 19.40 28.47
N VAL A 15 -4.92 18.70 27.47
CA VAL A 15 -4.23 17.42 27.67
C VAL A 15 -2.88 17.70 28.30
N GLU A 16 -2.66 17.20 29.51
CA GLU A 16 -1.37 17.31 30.19
C GLU A 16 -0.53 16.07 29.87
N ILE A 17 0.69 16.29 29.38
CA ILE A 17 1.63 15.22 29.03
C ILE A 17 2.78 15.23 30.03
N ILE A 18 2.86 14.18 30.84
CA ILE A 18 3.93 13.98 31.83
C ILE A 18 4.80 12.83 31.36
N ALA A 19 6.12 13.02 31.31
CA ALA A 19 7.05 12.00 30.84
C ALA A 19 8.18 11.73 31.84
N SER A 20 8.79 10.54 31.74
CA SER A 20 9.99 10.21 32.49
C SER A 20 11.16 11.16 32.15
N ARG A 21 12.06 11.40 33.11
CA ARG A 21 13.10 12.44 33.06
C ARG A 21 13.91 12.50 31.74
N ASN A 22 14.29 11.35 31.20
CA ASN A 22 15.17 11.24 30.03
C ASN A 22 14.42 10.84 28.75
N PHE A 23 13.09 10.93 28.74
CA PHE A 23 12.28 10.51 27.60
C PHE A 23 12.56 11.34 26.33
N ILE A 24 12.75 12.65 26.48
CA ILE A 24 13.07 13.54 25.34
C ILE A 24 14.44 13.19 24.75
N ASP A 25 15.44 12.99 25.61
CA ASP A 25 16.78 12.56 25.17
C ASP A 25 16.71 11.20 24.44
N TRP A 26 15.84 10.30 24.91
CA TRP A 26 15.60 9.01 24.24
C TRP A 26 15.00 9.20 22.84
N LEU A 27 13.95 10.01 22.67
CA LEU A 27 13.38 10.32 21.34
C LEU A 27 14.43 10.89 20.38
N GLU A 28 15.25 11.85 20.84
CA GLU A 28 16.33 12.43 20.04
C GLU A 28 17.38 11.38 19.67
N SER A 29 17.77 10.53 20.62
CA SER A 29 18.78 9.48 20.38
C SER A 29 18.31 8.42 19.39
N GLN A 30 17.02 8.09 19.41
CA GLN A 30 16.41 7.17 18.43
C GLN A 30 16.09 7.87 17.11
N GLN A 31 16.18 9.21 17.07
CA GLN A 31 15.80 10.05 15.92
C GLN A 31 14.36 9.81 15.47
N ILE A 32 13.43 9.74 16.42
CA ILE A 32 12.02 9.47 16.13
C ILE A 32 11.09 10.52 16.72
N SER A 33 9.88 10.54 16.19
CA SER A 33 8.68 11.08 16.86
C SER A 33 7.58 10.03 16.83
N LEU A 34 6.52 10.25 17.61
CA LEU A 34 5.42 9.31 17.76
C LEU A 34 4.14 9.92 17.21
N ALA A 35 3.34 9.10 16.53
CA ALA A 35 1.99 9.42 16.13
C ALA A 35 1.03 8.44 16.82
N PHE A 36 -0.08 8.91 17.35
CA PHE A 36 -1.07 8.04 17.98
C PHE A 36 -2.47 8.60 17.92
N THR A 37 -3.45 7.71 18.00
CA THR A 37 -4.88 8.06 17.94
C THR A 37 -5.55 7.87 19.28
N THR A 38 -6.55 8.69 19.54
CA THR A 38 -7.38 8.62 20.75
C THR A 38 -8.82 8.37 20.35
N TYR A 39 -9.48 7.40 20.99
CA TYR A 39 -10.80 6.96 20.57
C TYR A 39 -11.90 7.98 20.89
N GLN A 40 -12.13 8.25 22.17
CA GLN A 40 -13.26 9.09 22.62
C GLN A 40 -13.05 10.56 22.31
N SER A 41 -11.83 11.06 22.53
CA SER A 41 -11.48 12.44 22.23
C SER A 41 -11.25 12.69 20.74
N SER A 42 -11.27 11.66 19.89
CA SER A 42 -11.26 11.80 18.43
C SER A 42 -10.04 12.56 17.88
N ARG A 43 -8.85 12.33 18.45
CA ARG A 43 -7.60 13.04 18.13
C ARG A 43 -6.61 12.12 17.40
N LEU A 44 -5.99 12.63 16.35
CA LEU A 44 -4.65 12.26 15.90
C LEU A 44 -3.66 13.16 16.65
N MET A 45 -2.73 12.57 17.37
CA MET A 45 -1.72 13.28 18.16
C MET A 45 -0.32 12.95 17.66
N PHE A 46 0.54 13.95 17.71
CA PHE A 46 1.97 13.83 17.47
C PHE A 46 2.74 14.23 18.72
N LEU A 47 3.79 13.46 19.00
CA LEU A 47 4.73 13.75 20.07
C LEU A 47 6.15 13.68 19.54
N GLY A 48 6.84 14.81 19.62
CA GLY A 48 8.21 14.96 19.15
C GLY A 48 9.00 15.89 20.04
N VAL A 49 10.07 16.46 19.48
CA VAL A 49 11.02 17.31 20.20
C VAL A 49 11.06 18.68 19.56
N ASN A 50 10.97 19.73 20.38
CA ASN A 50 11.08 21.10 19.92
C ASN A 50 12.55 21.58 19.87
N PRO A 51 12.86 22.72 19.19
CA PRO A 51 14.23 23.21 19.05
C PRO A 51 14.96 23.54 20.37
N HIS A 52 14.23 23.69 21.48
CA HIS A 52 14.78 23.94 22.81
C HIS A 52 14.95 22.66 23.65
N ARG A 53 14.91 21.48 23.00
CA ARG A 53 15.00 20.16 23.64
C ARG A 53 13.90 19.91 24.67
N GLY A 54 12.71 20.49 24.45
CA GLY A 54 11.49 20.19 25.19
C GLY A 54 10.52 19.34 24.38
N MET A 55 9.44 18.89 25.03
CA MET A 55 8.36 18.17 24.36
C MET A 55 7.69 19.05 23.31
N SER A 56 7.40 18.49 22.13
CA SER A 56 6.48 19.08 21.16
C SER A 56 5.26 18.19 21.02
N GLY A 57 4.10 18.69 21.43
CA GLY A 57 2.80 18.06 21.17
C GLY A 57 2.07 18.77 20.04
N PHE A 58 1.41 18.01 19.18
CA PHE A 58 0.45 18.54 18.22
C PHE A 58 -0.76 17.62 18.16
N GLU A 59 -1.94 18.17 17.90
CA GLU A 59 -3.17 17.38 17.80
C GLU A 59 -4.10 17.90 16.70
N ARG A 60 -4.85 16.97 16.12
CA ARG A 60 -5.88 17.26 15.13
C ARG A 60 -7.06 16.32 15.29
N ILE A 61 -8.27 16.85 15.15
CA ILE A 61 -9.49 16.08 15.41
C ILE A 61 -9.98 15.39 14.13
N PHE A 62 -10.29 14.10 14.25
CA PHE A 62 -10.97 13.27 13.25
C PHE A 62 -12.08 12.50 13.95
N ASP A 63 -13.30 12.54 13.42
CA ASP A 63 -14.46 11.85 14.02
C ASP A 63 -14.15 10.37 14.26
N ARG A 64 -13.93 10.00 15.53
CA ARG A 64 -13.49 8.66 15.97
C ARG A 64 -12.22 8.19 15.26
N ALA A 65 -11.08 8.83 15.55
CA ALA A 65 -9.76 8.38 15.11
C ALA A 65 -9.43 6.98 15.69
N MET A 66 -9.15 6.01 14.81
CA MET A 66 -8.96 4.59 15.16
C MET A 66 -7.61 4.06 14.66
N GLY A 67 -7.60 3.07 13.76
CA GLY A 67 -6.39 2.44 13.22
C GLY A 67 -5.49 3.45 12.50
N LEU A 68 -4.19 3.29 12.68
CA LEU A 68 -3.18 4.24 12.21
C LEU A 68 -2.02 3.48 11.58
N TYR A 69 -1.65 3.86 10.36
CA TYR A 69 -0.38 3.46 9.74
C TYR A 69 0.37 4.72 9.32
N ALA A 70 1.66 4.80 9.60
CA ALA A 70 2.43 5.98 9.31
C ALA A 70 3.84 5.67 8.81
N THR A 71 4.30 6.53 7.91
CA THR A 71 5.67 6.66 7.44
C THR A 71 6.05 8.15 7.55
N PRO A 72 7.34 8.51 7.42
CA PRO A 72 7.74 9.92 7.45
C PRO A 72 7.09 10.81 6.37
N GLU A 73 6.58 10.21 5.29
CA GLU A 73 5.97 10.96 4.18
C GLU A 73 4.45 10.83 4.11
N ARG A 74 3.87 9.86 4.80
CA ARG A 74 2.45 9.52 4.62
C ARG A 74 1.84 8.87 5.84
N ILE A 75 0.62 9.27 6.16
CA ILE A 75 -0.21 8.71 7.22
C ILE A 75 -1.52 8.21 6.63
N TYR A 76 -1.92 7.01 7.01
CA TYR A 76 -3.25 6.48 6.82
C TYR A 76 -3.95 6.37 8.17
N LEU A 77 -5.16 6.90 8.25
CA LEU A 77 -5.95 6.98 9.47
C LEU A 77 -7.38 6.54 9.17
N SER A 78 -7.89 5.55 9.89
CA SER A 78 -9.32 5.29 9.88
C SER A 78 -10.06 6.22 10.84
N SER A 79 -11.19 6.74 10.37
CA SER A 79 -12.19 7.47 11.13
C SER A 79 -13.52 6.70 11.10
N ARG A 80 -14.57 7.26 11.70
CA ARG A 80 -15.88 6.60 11.77
C ARG A 80 -16.42 6.14 10.42
N TYR A 81 -16.26 6.96 9.38
CA TYR A 81 -16.85 6.71 8.06
C TYR A 81 -15.85 6.70 6.91
N GLN A 82 -14.55 6.90 7.20
CA GLN A 82 -13.53 7.06 6.17
C GLN A 82 -12.22 6.37 6.53
N ILE A 83 -11.44 6.09 5.50
CA ILE A 83 -9.98 5.99 5.61
C ILE A 83 -9.38 7.22 4.94
N TRP A 84 -8.63 8.01 5.71
CA TRP A 84 -7.91 9.17 5.26
C TRP A 84 -6.47 8.81 4.88
N GLN A 85 -6.00 9.34 3.76
CA GLN A 85 -4.58 9.46 3.46
C GLN A 85 -4.16 10.91 3.63
N LEU A 86 -3.14 11.14 4.46
CA LEU A 86 -2.47 12.43 4.62
C LEU A 86 -1.04 12.32 4.13
N ASP A 87 -0.62 13.26 3.29
CA ASP A 87 0.74 13.29 2.73
C ASP A 87 1.52 14.47 3.28
N ASN A 88 2.80 14.25 3.58
CA ASN A 88 3.73 15.32 3.90
C ASN A 88 3.94 16.19 2.65
N VAL A 89 3.85 17.50 2.82
CA VAL A 89 4.06 18.46 1.73
C VAL A 89 5.39 19.22 1.81
N LEU A 90 6.14 19.05 2.89
CA LEU A 90 7.41 19.73 3.07
C LEU A 90 8.52 18.92 2.41
N SER A 91 9.36 19.62 1.64
CA SER A 91 10.63 19.06 1.17
C SER A 91 11.62 18.86 2.32
N SER A 92 12.69 18.10 2.08
CA SER A 92 13.75 17.93 3.09
C SER A 92 14.30 19.28 3.52
N GLU A 93 14.52 19.47 4.83
CA GLU A 93 14.99 20.71 5.47
C GLU A 93 14.00 21.88 5.51
N GLN A 94 12.86 21.80 4.81
CA GLN A 94 11.83 22.82 4.88
C GLN A 94 11.07 22.73 6.21
N LEU A 95 10.85 23.90 6.83
CA LEU A 95 10.03 24.02 8.04
C LEU A 95 8.76 24.80 7.74
N TYR A 96 7.67 24.42 8.40
CA TYR A 96 6.42 25.19 8.44
C TYR A 96 6.03 25.42 9.90
N ASP A 97 5.96 26.68 10.34
CA ASP A 97 5.77 27.08 11.74
C ASP A 97 6.70 26.38 12.75
N GLY A 98 7.92 26.07 12.30
CA GLY A 98 8.93 25.37 13.09
C GLY A 98 8.70 23.85 13.25
N TYR A 99 7.83 23.26 12.42
CA TYR A 99 7.64 21.82 12.28
C TYR A 99 8.31 21.31 11.01
N ASP A 100 8.89 20.11 11.06
CA ASP A 100 9.68 19.52 9.96
C ASP A 100 8.87 18.57 9.07
N LYS A 101 7.63 18.26 9.47
CA LYS A 101 6.65 17.57 8.64
C LYS A 101 5.29 18.23 8.75
N LEU A 102 4.62 18.37 7.61
CA LEU A 102 3.26 18.90 7.51
C LEU A 102 2.39 17.95 6.71
N TYR A 103 1.62 17.13 7.41
CA TYR A 103 0.70 16.18 6.78
C TYR A 103 -0.61 16.85 6.42
N ILE A 104 -1.04 16.72 5.16
CA ILE A 104 -2.30 17.29 4.69
C ILE A 104 -3.18 16.17 4.11
N PRO A 105 -4.47 16.10 4.46
CA PRO A 105 -5.41 15.19 3.79
C PRO A 105 -5.38 15.34 2.26
N ARG A 106 -5.25 14.20 1.56
CA ARG A 106 -5.20 14.14 0.09
C ARG A 106 -6.27 13.24 -0.49
N ILE A 107 -6.47 12.07 0.12
CA ILE A 107 -7.43 11.07 -0.35
C ILE A 107 -8.30 10.66 0.83
N SER A 108 -9.59 10.45 0.56
CA SER A 108 -10.54 9.88 1.50
C SER A 108 -11.34 8.79 0.81
N TYR A 109 -11.35 7.61 1.40
CA TYR A 109 -12.24 6.52 0.99
C TYR A 109 -13.42 6.49 1.96
N THR A 110 -14.64 6.68 1.46
CA THR A 110 -15.84 6.61 2.29
C THR A 110 -16.27 5.16 2.46
N THR A 111 -16.15 4.63 3.67
CA THR A 111 -16.41 3.22 4.00
C THR A 111 -17.78 3.01 4.65
N GLY A 112 -18.34 4.04 5.28
CA GLY A 112 -19.39 3.86 6.29
C GLY A 112 -18.81 3.31 7.61
N ASP A 113 -19.68 2.98 8.57
CA ASP A 113 -19.30 2.54 9.93
C ASP A 113 -18.86 1.07 9.93
N LEU A 114 -17.68 0.80 9.33
CA LEU A 114 -17.07 -0.53 9.29
C LEU A 114 -16.26 -0.87 10.55
N ASP A 115 -16.14 0.10 11.47
CA ASP A 115 -15.38 0.02 12.71
C ASP A 115 -13.95 -0.50 12.51
N ILE A 116 -13.18 0.25 11.70
CA ILE A 116 -11.88 -0.18 11.19
C ILE A 116 -10.81 -0.06 12.29
N HIS A 117 -10.49 -1.20 12.90
CA HIS A 117 -9.66 -1.28 14.10
C HIS A 117 -8.16 -1.24 13.82
N ASP A 118 -7.70 -1.80 12.73
CA ASP A 118 -6.28 -1.85 12.37
C ASP A 118 -6.15 -1.77 10.85
N LEU A 119 -5.10 -1.12 10.38
CA LEU A 119 -4.83 -0.95 8.96
C LEU A 119 -3.33 -0.92 8.69
N ALA A 120 -2.94 -1.38 7.50
CA ALA A 120 -1.56 -1.43 7.07
C ALA A 120 -1.46 -1.31 5.56
N ILE A 121 -0.24 -1.07 5.08
CA ILE A 121 0.08 -1.05 3.65
C ILE A 121 0.90 -2.29 3.32
N GLU A 122 0.47 -3.05 2.32
CA GLU A 122 1.28 -4.17 1.81
C GLU A 122 2.46 -3.65 0.98
N ASN A 123 3.69 -4.01 1.35
CA ASN A 123 4.91 -3.38 0.81
C ASN A 123 5.05 -3.50 -0.72
N LEU A 124 4.67 -4.63 -1.32
CA LEU A 124 4.88 -4.88 -2.76
C LEU A 124 3.77 -4.27 -3.63
N SER A 125 2.54 -4.23 -3.12
CA SER A 125 1.35 -3.78 -3.85
C SER A 125 0.96 -2.34 -3.51
N GLU A 126 1.56 -1.74 -2.47
CA GLU A 126 1.11 -0.51 -1.78
C GLU A 126 -0.40 -0.47 -1.54
N ARG A 127 -1.01 -1.64 -1.37
CA ARG A 127 -2.45 -1.77 -1.15
C ARG A 127 -2.76 -1.48 0.30
N ILE A 128 -3.74 -0.60 0.52
CA ILE A 128 -4.34 -0.40 1.84
C ILE A 128 -5.14 -1.65 2.20
N ILE A 129 -4.73 -2.32 3.26
CA ILE A 129 -5.48 -3.43 3.85
C ILE A 129 -5.90 -3.07 5.27
N PHE A 130 -7.07 -3.51 5.68
CA PHE A 130 -7.61 -3.15 6.99
C PHE A 130 -8.55 -4.22 7.53
N ILE A 131 -8.69 -4.23 8.85
CA ILE A 131 -9.62 -5.09 9.57
C ILE A 131 -10.95 -4.35 9.74
N SER A 132 -12.03 -4.91 9.19
CA SER A 132 -13.37 -4.49 9.53
C SER A 132 -13.92 -5.41 10.62
N THR A 133 -14.13 -4.83 11.80
CA THR A 133 -14.77 -5.52 12.93
C THR A 133 -16.23 -5.83 12.61
N MET A 134 -16.95 -4.86 12.04
CA MET A 134 -18.37 -5.02 11.69
C MET A 134 -18.63 -6.07 10.61
N LEU A 135 -17.68 -6.31 9.70
CA LEU A 135 -17.79 -7.36 8.69
C LEU A 135 -17.01 -8.64 9.04
N ASN A 136 -16.30 -8.64 10.18
CA ASN A 136 -15.45 -9.73 10.66
C ASN A 136 -14.43 -10.21 9.61
N CYS A 137 -13.83 -9.28 8.87
CA CYS A 137 -12.99 -9.61 7.71
C CYS A 137 -11.79 -8.68 7.53
N LEU A 138 -10.79 -9.19 6.81
CA LEU A 138 -9.75 -8.38 6.18
C LEU A 138 -10.31 -7.84 4.86
N ALA A 139 -10.13 -6.55 4.61
CA ALA A 139 -10.62 -5.88 3.42
C ALA A 139 -9.61 -4.86 2.86
N THR A 140 -9.88 -4.36 1.66
CA THR A 140 -9.18 -3.22 1.03
C THR A 140 -10.19 -2.15 0.63
N VAL A 141 -9.69 -0.95 0.35
CA VAL A 141 -10.50 0.18 -0.13
C VAL A 141 -11.16 -0.12 -1.48
N SER A 142 -12.29 0.52 -1.74
CA SER A 142 -13.02 0.47 -3.01
C SER A 142 -13.38 1.88 -3.47
N ASP A 143 -13.42 2.11 -4.77
CA ASP A 143 -13.89 3.35 -5.40
C ASP A 143 -15.41 3.37 -5.64
N ARG A 144 -16.10 2.24 -5.43
CA ARG A 144 -17.54 2.09 -5.70
C ARG A 144 -18.36 1.58 -4.51
N HIS A 145 -17.74 0.84 -3.59
CA HIS A 145 -18.40 0.21 -2.46
C HIS A 145 -17.73 0.63 -1.14
N SER A 146 -18.32 0.24 -0.01
CA SER A 146 -17.72 0.46 1.31
C SER A 146 -16.31 -0.13 1.44
N CYS A 147 -16.08 -1.31 0.85
CA CYS A 147 -14.79 -1.99 0.80
C CYS A 147 -14.83 -3.16 -0.20
N ILE A 148 -13.67 -3.77 -0.46
CA ILE A 148 -13.54 -5.09 -1.10
C ILE A 148 -13.05 -6.08 -0.03
N PRO A 149 -13.87 -7.05 0.40
CA PRO A 149 -13.42 -8.10 1.30
C PRO A 149 -12.33 -8.97 0.65
N LEU A 150 -11.28 -9.29 1.42
CA LEU A 150 -10.14 -10.09 0.98
C LEU A 150 -10.11 -11.46 1.65
N TRP A 151 -10.50 -11.53 2.93
CA TRP A 151 -10.45 -12.76 3.71
C TRP A 151 -11.37 -12.66 4.93
N LYS A 152 -11.94 -13.78 5.38
CA LYS A 152 -12.65 -13.90 6.66
C LYS A 152 -12.26 -15.20 7.37
N PRO A 153 -12.33 -15.27 8.71
CA PRO A 153 -12.13 -16.52 9.43
C PRO A 153 -13.07 -17.63 8.95
N SER A 154 -12.61 -18.88 9.01
CA SER A 154 -13.40 -20.06 8.64
C SER A 154 -14.72 -20.20 9.41
N PHE A 155 -14.73 -19.79 10.68
CA PHE A 155 -15.91 -19.88 11.55
C PHE A 155 -16.97 -18.78 11.29
N ILE A 156 -16.67 -17.73 10.52
CA ILE A 156 -17.65 -16.70 10.18
C ILE A 156 -18.50 -17.16 9.00
N SER A 157 -19.80 -17.32 9.16
CA SER A 157 -20.66 -17.88 8.10
C SER A 157 -20.92 -16.91 6.94
N ALA A 158 -21.01 -15.60 7.20
CA ALA A 158 -21.34 -14.61 6.19
C ALA A 158 -20.72 -13.23 6.48
N LEU A 159 -20.48 -12.46 5.42
CA LEU A 159 -20.06 -11.05 5.49
C LEU A 159 -21.30 -10.17 5.65
N VAL A 160 -21.71 -9.97 6.89
CA VAL A 160 -22.85 -9.12 7.26
C VAL A 160 -22.40 -8.08 8.26
N ASN A 161 -23.14 -6.98 8.35
CA ASN A 161 -22.83 -5.84 9.21
C ASN A 161 -23.19 -6.12 10.68
N GLU A 162 -22.46 -7.05 11.30
CA GLU A 162 -22.66 -7.56 12.64
C GLU A 162 -21.29 -7.86 13.27
N ASP A 163 -20.93 -7.24 14.39
CA ASP A 163 -19.71 -7.60 15.10
C ASP A 163 -19.91 -8.94 15.84
N ARG A 164 -19.38 -10.04 15.27
CA ARG A 164 -19.59 -11.40 15.80
C ARG A 164 -18.40 -11.85 16.64
N CYS A 165 -17.20 -11.76 16.08
CA CYS A 165 -15.97 -12.24 16.72
C CYS A 165 -15.07 -11.12 17.25
N HIS A 166 -15.36 -9.87 16.89
CA HIS A 166 -14.52 -8.69 17.12
C HIS A 166 -13.10 -8.90 16.61
N LEU A 167 -12.98 -9.16 15.30
CA LEU A 167 -11.71 -9.18 14.59
C LEU A 167 -11.11 -7.77 14.65
N ASN A 168 -9.90 -7.60 15.20
CA ASN A 168 -9.45 -6.28 15.66
C ASN A 168 -7.99 -5.91 15.33
N GLY A 169 -7.18 -6.84 14.82
CA GLY A 169 -5.75 -6.60 14.69
C GLY A 169 -5.14 -7.33 13.51
N LEU A 170 -4.06 -6.76 12.99
CA LEU A 170 -3.40 -7.21 11.76
C LEU A 170 -1.88 -7.14 11.91
N ALA A 171 -1.20 -8.25 11.63
CA ALA A 171 0.26 -8.32 11.54
C ALA A 171 0.70 -8.71 10.13
N LEU A 172 1.71 -7.97 9.64
CA LEU A 172 2.36 -8.27 8.37
C LEU A 172 3.62 -9.09 8.62
N VAL A 173 3.88 -10.08 7.76
CA VAL A 173 5.16 -10.79 7.64
C VAL A 173 5.66 -10.55 6.22
N ASP A 174 6.90 -10.08 6.08
CA ASP A 174 7.50 -9.73 4.80
C ASP A 174 6.62 -8.80 3.95
N GLY A 175 5.95 -7.84 4.61
CA GLY A 175 5.09 -6.86 3.97
C GLY A 175 3.73 -7.39 3.48
N LYS A 176 3.31 -8.59 3.88
CA LYS A 176 2.00 -9.17 3.53
C LYS A 176 1.20 -9.53 4.77
N ALA A 177 -0.12 -9.40 4.68
CA ALA A 177 -1.03 -9.82 5.76
C ALA A 177 -0.82 -11.30 6.09
N ARG A 178 -0.52 -11.63 7.36
CA ARG A 178 -0.25 -13.01 7.77
C ARG A 178 -1.00 -13.41 9.03
N TYR A 179 -1.06 -12.57 10.05
CA TYR A 179 -1.77 -12.90 11.29
C TYR A 179 -2.82 -11.85 11.63
N VAL A 180 -3.91 -12.30 12.24
CA VAL A 180 -4.96 -11.43 12.78
C VAL A 180 -5.36 -11.87 14.18
N THR A 181 -5.92 -10.94 14.95
CA THR A 181 -6.46 -11.21 16.29
C THR A 181 -7.97 -11.00 16.33
N ALA A 182 -8.66 -11.83 17.11
CA ALA A 182 -10.09 -11.68 17.40
C ALA A 182 -10.34 -11.89 18.90
N CYS A 183 -11.37 -11.25 19.46
CA CYS A 183 -11.76 -11.44 20.87
C CYS A 183 -12.47 -12.78 21.11
N SER A 184 -12.97 -13.44 20.07
CA SER A 184 -13.55 -14.78 20.17
C SER A 184 -13.58 -15.50 18.81
N GLN A 185 -14.00 -16.77 18.81
CA GLN A 185 -14.35 -17.53 17.61
C GLN A 185 -15.87 -17.58 17.38
N SER A 186 -16.62 -16.59 17.90
CA SER A 186 -18.08 -16.55 17.81
C SER A 186 -18.55 -16.15 16.41
N ASP A 187 -19.58 -16.84 15.91
CA ASP A 187 -20.34 -16.46 14.70
C ASP A 187 -21.75 -15.93 15.03
N VAL A 188 -21.91 -15.40 16.25
CA VAL A 188 -23.16 -14.81 16.75
C VAL A 188 -22.93 -13.33 17.00
N VAL A 189 -23.90 -12.50 16.62
CA VAL A 189 -23.92 -11.05 16.87
C VAL A 189 -23.56 -10.78 18.33
N ASP A 190 -22.57 -9.92 18.53
CA ASP A 190 -22.04 -9.52 19.84
C ASP A 190 -21.50 -10.66 20.72
N GLY A 191 -21.40 -11.90 20.22
CA GLY A 191 -21.05 -13.08 21.01
C GLY A 191 -19.62 -13.08 21.55
N TRP A 192 -18.75 -12.20 21.04
CA TRP A 192 -17.45 -11.93 21.63
C TRP A 192 -17.52 -11.31 23.02
N ARG A 193 -18.58 -10.55 23.35
CA ARG A 193 -18.71 -9.85 24.64
C ARG A 193 -18.74 -10.81 25.82
N ASP A 194 -19.40 -11.95 25.66
CA ASP A 194 -19.50 -13.00 26.68
C ASP A 194 -18.19 -13.80 26.83
N ARG A 195 -17.26 -13.65 25.89
CA ARG A 195 -16.02 -14.43 25.79
C ARG A 195 -14.76 -13.59 25.93
N ARG A 196 -14.88 -12.32 26.30
CA ARG A 196 -13.77 -11.34 26.37
C ARG A 196 -12.63 -11.71 27.34
N GLN A 197 -12.87 -12.58 28.32
CA GLN A 197 -11.84 -12.96 29.29
C GLN A 197 -10.80 -13.95 28.74
N THR A 198 -11.21 -14.97 27.98
CA THR A 198 -10.29 -16.03 27.50
C THR A 198 -10.61 -16.54 26.09
N GLY A 199 -11.63 -16.00 25.44
CA GLY A 199 -12.07 -16.46 24.11
C GLY A 199 -11.16 -16.01 22.97
N GLY A 200 -10.28 -15.04 23.22
CA GLY A 200 -9.46 -14.42 22.20
C GLY A 200 -8.48 -15.38 21.56
N CYS A 201 -8.20 -15.13 20.28
CA CYS A 201 -7.36 -15.99 19.47
C CYS A 201 -6.50 -15.21 18.47
N VAL A 202 -5.48 -15.91 17.97
CA VAL A 202 -4.66 -15.48 16.83
C VAL A 202 -4.91 -16.44 15.68
N ILE A 203 -5.14 -15.91 14.49
CA ILE A 203 -5.44 -16.68 13.29
C ILE A 203 -4.36 -16.39 12.25
N ASP A 204 -3.84 -17.45 11.64
CA ASP A 204 -3.00 -17.36 10.46
C ASP A 204 -3.89 -17.28 9.21
N ILE A 205 -3.78 -16.19 8.45
CA ILE A 205 -4.58 -15.93 7.26
C ILE A 205 -4.35 -16.98 6.17
N GLN A 206 -3.10 -17.40 5.94
CA GLN A 206 -2.76 -18.24 4.80
C GLN A 206 -3.12 -19.72 5.04
N SER A 207 -2.99 -20.24 6.26
CA SER A 207 -3.53 -21.57 6.59
C SER A 207 -5.01 -21.53 6.98
N ASN A 208 -5.52 -20.37 7.38
CA ASN A 208 -6.84 -20.16 7.97
C ASN A 208 -7.04 -20.93 9.28
N GLU A 209 -5.96 -21.17 10.02
CA GLU A 209 -5.95 -21.90 11.29
C GLU A 209 -5.78 -20.97 12.49
N VAL A 210 -6.40 -21.33 13.60
CA VAL A 210 -6.20 -20.67 14.89
C VAL A 210 -4.91 -21.20 15.52
N ILE A 211 -3.90 -20.34 15.66
CA ILE A 211 -2.56 -20.71 16.13
C ILE A 211 -2.34 -20.44 17.62
N ALA A 212 -3.20 -19.65 18.25
CA ALA A 212 -3.19 -19.42 19.70
C ALA A 212 -4.61 -19.10 20.20
N THR A 213 -4.93 -19.49 21.44
CA THR A 213 -6.22 -19.23 22.11
C THR A 213 -5.99 -18.88 23.58
N GLY A 214 -7.07 -18.62 24.34
CA GLY A 214 -6.97 -18.32 25.77
C GLY A 214 -6.61 -16.86 26.06
N LEU A 215 -6.63 -16.00 25.04
CA LEU A 215 -6.27 -14.58 25.17
C LEU A 215 -7.47 -13.76 25.67
N SER A 216 -7.19 -12.73 26.46
CA SER A 216 -8.19 -11.74 26.86
C SER A 216 -8.06 -10.52 25.96
N MET A 217 -9.02 -10.37 25.03
CA MET A 217 -9.07 -9.25 24.10
C MET A 217 -7.70 -8.95 23.46
N PRO A 218 -7.12 -9.87 22.66
CA PRO A 218 -5.82 -9.65 22.05
C PRO A 218 -5.91 -8.51 21.02
N HIS A 219 -4.95 -7.57 21.06
CA HIS A 219 -4.92 -6.39 20.19
C HIS A 219 -3.52 -6.15 19.61
N SER A 220 -3.49 -5.37 18.52
CA SER A 220 -2.28 -4.81 17.89
C SER A 220 -1.18 -5.86 17.68
N PRO A 221 -1.45 -6.99 17.00
CA PRO A 221 -0.42 -7.96 16.71
C PRO A 221 0.59 -7.38 15.72
N ARG A 222 1.87 -7.64 15.94
CA ARG A 222 2.97 -7.15 15.10
C ARG A 222 4.04 -8.23 15.00
N PHE A 223 4.47 -8.55 13.79
CA PHE A 223 5.62 -9.43 13.60
C PHE A 223 6.89 -8.59 13.59
N TYR A 224 7.77 -8.82 14.56
CA TYR A 224 8.99 -8.02 14.74
C TYR A 224 10.12 -8.88 15.30
N GLN A 225 11.31 -8.77 14.68
CA GLN A 225 12.49 -9.54 15.04
C GLN A 225 12.23 -11.06 15.15
N GLY A 226 11.49 -11.61 14.18
CA GLY A 226 11.21 -13.05 14.09
C GLY A 226 10.17 -13.57 15.08
N LYS A 227 9.48 -12.71 15.83
CA LYS A 227 8.43 -13.08 16.78
C LYS A 227 7.11 -12.38 16.47
N LEU A 228 6.00 -13.06 16.76
CA LEU A 228 4.67 -12.46 16.74
C LEU A 228 4.34 -11.86 18.10
N TRP A 229 4.55 -10.56 18.24
CA TRP A 229 4.22 -9.79 19.44
C TRP A 229 2.77 -9.34 19.41
N LEU A 230 2.13 -9.25 20.58
CA LEU A 230 0.78 -8.69 20.70
C LEU A 230 0.51 -8.18 22.12
N LEU A 231 -0.62 -7.50 22.25
CA LEU A 231 -1.15 -7.02 23.51
C LEU A 231 -2.25 -7.97 23.99
N ASN A 232 -2.03 -8.67 25.10
CA ASN A 232 -3.09 -9.43 25.78
C ASN A 232 -3.91 -8.46 26.65
N ALA A 233 -4.63 -7.55 25.97
CA ALA A 233 -5.05 -6.27 26.53
C ALA A 233 -5.93 -6.39 27.78
N GLY A 234 -6.83 -7.37 27.81
CA GLY A 234 -7.72 -7.60 28.95
C GLY A 234 -7.01 -8.21 30.17
N THR A 235 -5.71 -8.51 30.08
CA THR A 235 -4.86 -8.91 31.23
C THR A 235 -3.86 -7.83 31.64
N GLY A 236 -3.63 -6.82 30.80
CA GLY A 236 -2.56 -5.83 30.99
C GLY A 236 -1.16 -6.32 30.63
N TYR A 237 -1.01 -7.44 29.93
CA TYR A 237 0.32 -7.95 29.55
C TYR A 237 0.67 -7.70 28.09
N PHE A 238 1.87 -7.15 27.87
CA PHE A 238 2.59 -7.19 26.60
C PHE A 238 3.43 -8.47 26.53
N GLY A 239 3.46 -9.11 25.36
CA GLY A 239 4.21 -10.35 25.16
C GLY A 239 4.18 -10.84 23.72
N TYR A 240 4.51 -12.11 23.51
CA TYR A 240 4.54 -12.73 22.19
C TYR A 240 3.90 -14.11 22.19
N ILE A 241 3.53 -14.59 21.01
CA ILE A 241 3.08 -15.97 20.81
C ILE A 241 4.29 -16.86 20.58
N ASP A 242 4.46 -17.85 21.45
CA ASP A 242 5.28 -19.02 21.15
C ASP A 242 4.52 -19.88 20.14
N GLN A 243 4.96 -19.82 18.88
CA GLN A 243 4.26 -20.47 17.76
C GLN A 243 4.36 -21.99 17.80
N ASP A 244 5.40 -22.54 18.45
CA ASP A 244 5.57 -23.99 18.58
C ASP A 244 4.60 -24.57 19.61
N LYS A 245 4.34 -23.80 20.68
CA LYS A 245 3.42 -24.20 21.75
C LYS A 245 1.98 -23.70 21.56
N GLY A 246 1.77 -22.67 20.74
CA GLY A 246 0.48 -22.01 20.55
C GLY A 246 -0.01 -21.24 21.79
N ILE A 247 0.92 -20.74 22.62
CA ILE A 247 0.61 -20.02 23.86
C ILE A 247 1.20 -18.61 23.87
N PHE A 248 0.60 -17.75 24.68
CA PHE A 248 1.10 -16.40 24.94
C PHE A 248 2.13 -16.41 26.07
N GLU A 249 3.32 -15.90 25.78
CA GLU A 249 4.41 -15.72 26.74
C GLU A 249 4.41 -14.25 27.22
N PRO A 250 3.97 -13.96 28.46
CA PRO A 250 3.94 -12.60 28.98
C PRO A 250 5.36 -12.09 29.23
N VAL A 251 5.62 -10.83 28.88
CA VAL A 251 6.92 -10.17 29.06
C VAL A 251 6.84 -9.05 30.09
N THR A 252 5.87 -8.15 29.95
CA THR A 252 5.77 -6.97 30.81
C THR A 252 4.32 -6.70 31.18
N PHE A 253 4.06 -6.47 32.47
CA PHE A 253 2.78 -5.96 32.94
C PHE A 253 2.72 -4.44 32.78
N CYS A 254 1.63 -3.97 32.20
CA CYS A 254 1.35 -2.58 31.89
C CYS A 254 0.04 -2.20 32.60
N PRO A 255 0.03 -1.22 33.52
CA PRO A 255 -1.13 -0.91 34.36
C PRO A 255 -2.20 -0.12 33.59
N GLY A 256 -2.90 -0.79 32.68
CA GLY A 256 -3.98 -0.24 31.86
C GLY A 256 -4.44 -1.19 30.77
N PHE A 257 -5.55 -0.87 30.10
CA PHE A 257 -6.01 -1.62 28.94
C PHE A 257 -5.10 -1.29 27.75
N LEU A 258 -4.51 -2.32 27.14
CA LEU A 258 -3.47 -2.12 26.14
C LEU A 258 -4.03 -1.96 24.72
N ARG A 259 -3.60 -0.90 24.02
CA ARG A 259 -3.93 -0.64 22.62
C ARG A 259 -2.83 0.15 21.94
N GLY A 260 -2.53 -0.19 20.69
CA GLY A 260 -1.42 0.39 19.94
C GLY A 260 -0.08 -0.22 20.32
N LEU A 261 0.63 -0.70 19.30
CA LEU A 261 1.95 -1.31 19.45
C LEU A 261 2.82 -0.93 18.27
N ALA A 262 3.97 -0.32 18.58
CA ALA A 262 5.02 -0.02 17.61
C ALA A 262 6.38 -0.43 18.14
N PHE A 263 7.37 -0.51 17.25
CA PHE A 263 8.74 -0.89 17.59
C PHE A 263 9.74 0.09 16.99
N VAL A 264 10.86 0.26 17.69
CA VAL A 264 12.04 0.98 17.21
C VAL A 264 13.28 0.34 17.81
N GLY A 265 14.20 -0.12 16.97
CA GLY A 265 15.41 -0.82 17.42
C GLY A 265 15.11 -1.98 18.38
N ASN A 266 15.52 -1.86 19.65
CA ASN A 266 15.31 -2.87 20.68
C ASN A 266 14.10 -2.58 21.60
N TYR A 267 13.25 -1.64 21.24
CA TYR A 267 12.19 -1.15 22.12
C TYR A 267 10.80 -1.42 21.55
N ALA A 268 9.89 -1.87 22.41
CA ALA A 268 8.45 -1.78 22.17
C ALA A 268 7.90 -0.49 22.75
N ILE A 269 6.94 0.11 22.04
CA ILE A 269 6.16 1.24 22.50
C ILE A 269 4.72 0.77 22.61
N VAL A 270 4.23 0.68 23.85
CA VAL A 270 2.91 0.11 24.17
C VAL A 270 2.00 1.23 24.65
N GLY A 271 0.80 1.33 24.06
CA GLY A 271 -0.23 2.25 24.51
C GLY A 271 -1.13 1.68 25.58
N LEU A 272 -1.51 2.54 26.53
CA LEU A 272 -2.34 2.22 27.68
C LEU A 272 -3.54 3.16 27.72
N SER A 273 -4.69 2.60 28.08
CA SER A 273 -5.95 3.28 28.28
C SER A 273 -6.48 3.00 29.69
N LYS A 274 -7.22 3.95 30.27
CA LYS A 274 -7.92 3.75 31.55
C LYS A 274 -9.11 2.79 31.33
N ASN A 275 -9.39 1.91 32.29
CA ASN A 275 -10.58 1.07 32.25
C ASN A 275 -11.83 1.96 32.36
N ARG A 276 -12.81 1.79 31.47
CA ARG A 276 -14.03 2.61 31.45
C ARG A 276 -14.82 2.38 32.74
N GLY A 277 -14.82 3.34 33.65
CA GLY A 277 -15.52 3.23 34.95
C GLY A 277 -17.06 3.22 34.87
N VAL A 278 -17.64 3.44 33.68
CA VAL A 278 -19.11 3.52 33.48
C VAL A 278 -19.63 2.56 32.39
N ASP A 279 -18.79 2.16 31.43
CA ASP A 279 -19.15 1.18 30.40
C ASP A 279 -18.88 -0.25 30.88
N LYS A 280 -19.93 -1.07 30.97
CA LYS A 280 -19.87 -2.50 31.36
C LYS A 280 -19.03 -3.39 30.41
N THR A 281 -18.48 -2.84 29.34
CA THR A 281 -17.74 -3.57 28.30
C THR A 281 -16.28 -3.88 28.70
N PHE A 282 -15.67 -3.05 29.56
CA PHE A 282 -14.26 -3.20 29.97
C PHE A 282 -14.07 -3.42 31.48
N SER A 283 -15.16 -3.61 32.23
CA SER A 283 -15.12 -3.98 33.64
C SER A 283 -15.22 -5.50 33.81
N GLY A 284 -14.63 -6.03 34.89
CA GLY A 284 -14.62 -7.46 35.17
C GLY A 284 -13.70 -8.23 34.23
N LEU A 285 -12.61 -7.59 33.81
CA LEU A 285 -11.52 -8.24 33.07
C LEU A 285 -10.45 -8.71 34.05
N ILE A 286 -9.62 -9.67 33.63
CA ILE A 286 -8.47 -10.17 34.40
C ILE A 286 -7.51 -9.02 34.77
N LEU A 287 -7.49 -7.95 33.97
CA LEU A 287 -6.78 -6.71 34.24
C LEU A 287 -7.14 -6.09 35.59
N ASP A 288 -8.42 -6.07 35.98
CA ASP A 288 -8.84 -5.49 37.26
C ASP A 288 -8.19 -6.25 38.44
N ASP A 289 -8.20 -7.59 38.36
CA ASP A 289 -7.55 -8.46 39.35
C ASP A 289 -6.03 -8.26 39.38
N ASN A 290 -5.39 -8.13 38.21
CA ASN A 290 -3.95 -7.90 38.12
C ASN A 290 -3.54 -6.52 38.64
N LEU A 291 -4.35 -5.48 38.41
CA LEU A 291 -4.13 -4.13 38.94
C LEU A 291 -4.22 -4.15 40.47
N MET A 292 -5.27 -4.79 41.03
CA MET A 292 -5.43 -4.95 42.47
C MET A 292 -4.27 -5.74 43.10
N ALA A 293 -3.88 -6.86 42.50
CA ALA A 293 -2.78 -7.70 42.99
C ALA A 293 -1.41 -7.00 42.95
N LYS A 294 -1.25 -5.95 42.13
CA LYS A 294 -0.01 -5.18 41.98
C LYS A 294 -0.09 -3.78 42.60
N GLU A 295 -1.16 -3.47 43.33
CA GLU A 295 -1.39 -2.17 43.97
C GLU A 295 -1.23 -1.00 42.97
N ALA A 296 -1.76 -1.17 41.76
CA ALA A 296 -1.59 -0.23 40.67
C ALA A 296 -2.93 0.36 40.21
N ASP A 297 -2.95 1.68 40.01
CA ASP A 297 -4.06 2.36 39.34
C ASP A 297 -3.92 2.29 37.81
N PRO A 298 -5.03 2.19 37.06
CA PRO A 298 -5.02 2.21 35.60
C PRO A 298 -4.59 3.59 35.07
N ARG A 299 -3.76 3.59 34.02
CA ARG A 299 -3.16 4.80 33.44
C ARG A 299 -3.44 4.92 31.95
N CYS A 300 -3.49 6.15 31.47
CA CYS A 300 -3.50 6.47 30.04
C CYS A 300 -2.11 6.99 29.64
N GLY A 301 -1.54 6.51 28.54
CA GLY A 301 -0.23 6.95 28.05
C GLY A 301 0.58 5.84 27.41
N LEU A 302 1.90 6.02 27.36
CA LEU A 302 2.83 5.13 26.65
C LEU A 302 3.86 4.53 27.59
N LEU A 303 4.20 3.26 27.40
CA LEU A 303 5.35 2.61 28.02
C LEU A 303 6.37 2.19 26.95
N ILE A 304 7.64 2.46 27.22
CA ILE A 304 8.76 2.07 26.38
C ILE A 304 9.45 0.91 27.09
N ILE A 305 9.46 -0.25 26.44
CA ILE A 305 9.89 -1.52 27.03
C ILE A 305 11.10 -2.03 26.25
N ASP A 306 12.19 -2.34 26.95
CA ASP A 306 13.33 -3.02 26.33
C ASP A 306 12.98 -4.48 26.04
N LEU A 307 13.12 -4.91 24.78
CA LEU A 307 12.72 -6.25 24.34
C LEU A 307 13.60 -7.38 24.88
N LYS A 308 14.82 -7.08 25.33
CA LYS A 308 15.74 -8.08 25.87
C LYS A 308 15.45 -8.34 27.34
N THR A 309 15.17 -7.29 28.11
CA THR A 309 14.98 -7.41 29.56
C THR A 309 13.51 -7.47 29.97
N GLY A 310 12.59 -6.95 29.15
CA GLY A 310 11.19 -6.75 29.50
C GLY A 310 10.95 -5.58 30.45
N GLU A 311 11.98 -4.77 30.74
CA GLU A 311 11.88 -3.65 31.67
C GLU A 311 11.28 -2.41 30.98
N VAL A 312 10.46 -1.67 31.72
CA VAL A 312 9.99 -0.35 31.31
C VAL A 312 11.11 0.67 31.53
N VAL A 313 11.70 1.17 30.44
CA VAL A 313 12.82 2.12 30.48
C VAL A 313 12.36 3.58 30.44
N HIS A 314 11.23 3.86 29.78
CA HIS A 314 10.61 5.18 29.75
C HIS A 314 9.09 5.08 29.79
N TRP A 315 8.44 6.18 30.16
CA TRP A 315 6.98 6.27 30.16
C TRP A 315 6.50 7.69 29.88
N ILE A 316 5.27 7.77 29.38
CA ILE A 316 4.46 8.97 29.23
C ILE A 316 3.10 8.71 29.87
N ARG A 317 2.55 9.71 30.55
CA ARG A 317 1.19 9.75 31.06
C ARG A 317 0.45 10.90 30.41
N LEU A 318 -0.79 10.61 30.01
CA LEU A 318 -1.74 11.58 29.51
C LEU A 318 -2.80 11.77 30.60
N GLU A 319 -2.92 13.00 31.08
CA GLU A 319 -3.95 13.40 32.04
C GLU A 319 -4.91 14.42 31.40
N GLY A 320 -6.10 14.56 31.99
CA GLY A 320 -7.18 15.37 31.43
C GLY A 320 -8.16 14.55 30.60
N GLU A 321 -8.56 15.07 29.44
CA GLU A 321 -9.65 14.50 28.61
C GLU A 321 -9.25 13.20 27.89
N VAL A 322 -7.96 13.00 27.61
CA VAL A 322 -7.48 11.80 26.90
C VAL A 322 -7.30 10.65 27.88
N THR A 323 -8.27 9.73 27.87
CA THR A 323 -8.27 8.53 28.72
C THR A 323 -8.15 7.22 27.94
N GLU A 324 -8.27 7.28 26.61
CA GLU A 324 -8.29 6.10 25.73
C GLU A 324 -7.41 6.33 24.48
N LEU A 325 -6.26 5.66 24.45
CA LEU A 325 -5.43 5.46 23.26
C LEU A 325 -5.96 4.30 22.42
N TYR A 326 -5.72 4.36 21.12
CA TYR A 326 -6.23 3.37 20.17
C TYR A 326 -5.12 2.72 19.33
N ASP A 327 -4.31 3.50 18.62
CA ASP A 327 -3.18 2.98 17.85
C ASP A 327 -1.97 3.92 17.91
N ILE A 328 -0.77 3.38 17.65
CA ILE A 328 0.51 4.08 17.77
C ILE A 328 1.43 3.70 16.62
N GLN A 329 2.13 4.69 16.07
CA GLN A 329 3.14 4.53 15.03
C GLN A 329 4.40 5.33 15.36
N VAL A 330 5.55 4.83 14.89
CA VAL A 330 6.85 5.51 14.96
C VAL A 330 7.10 6.25 13.64
N LEU A 331 7.51 7.51 13.74
CA LEU A 331 7.94 8.32 12.61
C LEU A 331 9.46 8.48 12.66
N GLU A 332 10.17 7.62 11.93
CA GLU A 332 11.64 7.64 11.87
C GLU A 332 12.18 8.87 11.13
N GLY A 333 13.23 9.49 11.66
CA GLY A 333 13.85 10.69 11.10
C GLY A 333 13.01 11.97 11.23
N VAL A 334 11.82 11.91 11.83
CA VAL A 334 10.92 13.05 12.03
C VAL A 334 11.05 13.56 13.45
N LYS A 335 11.33 14.85 13.63
CA LYS A 335 11.50 15.46 14.95
C LYS A 335 10.21 16.10 15.46
N ARG A 336 9.49 16.81 14.59
CA ARG A 336 8.36 17.66 15.00
C ARG A 336 7.28 17.68 13.93
N PRO A 337 6.42 16.65 13.89
CA PRO A 337 5.35 16.58 12.91
C PRO A 337 4.12 17.39 13.33
N GLN A 338 3.39 17.87 12.33
CA GLN A 338 2.03 18.39 12.49
C GLN A 338 1.14 17.98 11.31
N ALA A 339 -0.17 18.13 11.49
CA ALA A 339 -1.16 17.87 10.45
C ALA A 339 -2.21 18.99 10.33
N LEU A 340 -2.61 19.27 9.10
CA LEU A 340 -3.78 20.10 8.82
C LEU A 340 -5.04 19.24 8.77
N GLY A 341 -6.18 19.90 8.92
CA GLY A 341 -7.50 19.27 8.83
C GLY A 341 -8.54 20.21 8.25
N PHE A 342 -9.80 19.85 8.37
CA PHE A 342 -10.93 20.59 7.79
C PHE A 342 -11.65 21.52 8.77
N GLN A 343 -11.14 21.65 10.00
CA GLN A 343 -11.82 22.39 11.07
C GLN A 343 -11.53 23.90 11.06
N ASN A 344 -10.46 24.32 10.40
CA ASN A 344 -10.05 25.72 10.31
C ASN A 344 -9.55 26.06 8.90
N ASP A 345 -9.38 27.35 8.64
CA ASP A 345 -9.02 27.87 7.30
C ASP A 345 -7.53 27.68 6.95
N ASP A 346 -6.72 27.04 7.80
CA ASP A 346 -5.28 26.90 7.56
C ASP A 346 -4.99 26.11 6.30
N ILE A 347 -5.82 25.11 5.98
CA ILE A 347 -5.70 24.32 4.75
C ILE A 347 -5.92 25.16 3.48
N SER A 348 -6.68 26.27 3.56
CA SER A 348 -6.91 27.14 2.40
C SER A 348 -5.67 27.91 1.95
N LYS A 349 -4.68 28.06 2.84
CA LYS A 349 -3.46 28.84 2.60
C LYS A 349 -2.35 28.01 1.98
N ILE A 350 -2.46 26.68 2.00
CA ILE A 350 -1.39 25.76 1.57
C ILE A 350 -1.84 25.01 0.32
N ILE A 351 -1.53 25.61 -0.83
CA ILE A 351 -1.76 25.02 -2.15
C ILE A 351 -0.43 24.47 -2.67
N THR A 352 -0.37 23.14 -2.83
CA THR A 352 0.74 22.47 -3.50
C THR A 352 0.31 22.06 -4.90
N LEU A 353 1.15 22.31 -5.89
CA LEU A 353 0.90 21.94 -7.28
C LEU A 353 1.87 20.84 -7.67
N ASP A 354 1.35 19.82 -8.36
CA ASP A 354 2.22 18.93 -9.13
C ASP A 354 2.96 19.75 -10.20
N PRO A 355 4.17 19.31 -10.61
CA PRO A 355 4.86 19.93 -11.73
C PRO A 355 3.92 20.00 -12.95
N ILE A 356 3.92 21.15 -13.64
CA ILE A 356 3.11 21.33 -14.84
C ILE A 356 3.57 20.32 -15.88
N SER A 357 2.74 19.30 -16.12
CA SER A 357 2.93 18.37 -17.23
C SER A 357 2.17 18.91 -18.44
N PRO A 358 2.82 19.11 -19.60
CA PRO A 358 2.14 19.60 -20.79
C PRO A 358 1.07 18.59 -21.24
N LEU A 359 -0.17 19.07 -21.40
CA LEU A 359 -1.28 18.30 -21.96
C LEU A 359 -0.92 17.87 -23.39
N VAL A 360 -0.62 16.59 -23.61
CA VAL A 360 -0.38 16.08 -24.96
C VAL A 360 -1.72 15.92 -25.69
N GLY A 361 -1.99 16.81 -26.65
CA GLY A 361 -2.92 16.53 -27.75
C GLY A 361 -3.83 17.67 -28.19
N GLY A 362 -3.29 18.72 -28.81
CA GLY A 362 -4.07 19.69 -29.57
C GLY A 362 -3.21 20.40 -30.61
N ASN A 363 -3.44 20.10 -31.88
CA ASN A 363 -2.96 20.90 -33.01
C ASN A 363 -3.38 22.37 -32.79
N LEU A 364 -2.43 23.21 -32.41
CA LEU A 364 -2.44 24.62 -32.77
C LEU A 364 -1.37 24.78 -33.85
N ALA A 365 -1.81 24.57 -35.09
CA ALA A 365 -1.18 25.24 -36.20
C ALA A 365 -1.10 26.74 -35.86
N ASN A 366 0.09 27.32 -36.03
CA ASN A 366 0.45 28.71 -35.75
C ASN A 366 0.64 29.05 -34.27
N ASN A 367 1.76 28.62 -33.71
CA ASN A 367 2.68 29.50 -33.00
C ASN A 367 4.04 28.80 -32.95
N GLN A 368 5.06 29.40 -33.57
CA GLN A 368 6.44 28.98 -33.36
C GLN A 368 6.75 29.11 -31.87
N PRO A 369 7.08 28.03 -31.15
CA PRO A 369 7.51 28.15 -29.77
C PRO A 369 8.98 28.57 -29.76
N ASP A 370 9.31 29.57 -28.94
CA ASP A 370 10.67 29.78 -28.46
C ASP A 370 11.12 28.50 -27.74
N THR A 371 11.76 27.61 -28.50
CA THR A 371 12.32 26.36 -28.00
C THR A 371 13.63 26.67 -27.30
N SER A 372 13.79 26.19 -26.06
CA SER A 372 15.04 26.39 -25.36
C SER A 372 16.19 25.72 -26.13
N PRO A 373 17.45 26.19 -25.99
CA PRO A 373 18.60 25.52 -26.60
C PRO A 373 18.69 24.03 -26.26
N ALA A 374 18.28 23.65 -25.04
CA ALA A 374 18.23 22.28 -24.58
C ALA A 374 17.17 21.44 -25.33
N ASP A 375 15.98 21.99 -25.58
CA ASP A 375 14.93 21.30 -26.35
C ASP A 375 15.33 21.12 -27.81
N THR A 376 15.99 22.13 -28.39
CA THR A 376 16.52 22.03 -29.76
C THR A 376 17.54 20.91 -29.86
N LEU A 377 18.46 20.82 -28.89
CA LEU A 377 19.48 19.77 -28.83
C LEU A 377 18.86 18.39 -28.63
N TYR A 378 17.85 18.27 -27.77
CA TYR A 378 17.07 17.04 -27.57
C TYR A 378 16.39 16.59 -28.86
N GLN A 379 15.72 17.50 -29.58
CA GLN A 379 15.03 17.15 -30.83
C GLN A 379 16.00 16.72 -31.93
N GLN A 380 17.18 17.32 -32.00
CA GLN A 380 18.25 16.90 -32.90
C GLN A 380 18.75 15.49 -32.58
N ALA A 381 19.06 15.21 -31.31
CA ALA A 381 19.48 13.89 -30.84
C ALA A 381 18.42 12.82 -31.15
N TYR A 382 17.15 13.13 -30.86
CA TYR A 382 16.02 12.25 -31.11
C TYR A 382 15.78 11.98 -32.60
N THR A 383 16.02 12.98 -33.46
CA THR A 383 15.94 12.84 -34.92
C THR A 383 17.03 11.92 -35.45
N LEU A 384 18.26 12.07 -34.95
CA LEU A 384 19.38 11.18 -35.31
C LEU A 384 19.12 9.74 -34.84
N GLN A 385 18.57 9.56 -33.64
CA GLN A 385 18.16 8.26 -33.11
C GLN A 385 17.13 7.60 -34.04
N LYS A 386 16.10 8.34 -34.50
CA LYS A 386 15.11 7.84 -35.47
C LYS A 386 15.73 7.48 -36.83
N GLN A 387 16.81 8.14 -37.22
CA GLN A 387 17.59 7.82 -38.42
C GLN A 387 18.59 6.68 -38.20
N VAL A 388 18.60 6.06 -37.01
CA VAL A 388 19.52 4.96 -36.62
C VAL A 388 21.00 5.41 -36.60
N LYS A 389 21.24 6.73 -36.51
CA LYS A 389 22.58 7.31 -36.32
C LYS A 389 22.92 7.35 -34.82
N LEU A 390 23.07 6.18 -34.23
CA LEU A 390 23.11 6.02 -32.77
C LEU A 390 24.31 6.69 -32.11
N GLU A 391 25.49 6.65 -32.73
CA GLU A 391 26.72 7.28 -32.19
C GLU A 391 26.58 8.80 -32.09
N GLU A 392 26.08 9.45 -33.15
CA GLU A 392 25.82 10.89 -33.16
C GLU A 392 24.72 11.28 -32.16
N ALA A 393 23.66 10.47 -32.06
CA ALA A 393 22.59 10.68 -31.08
C ALA A 393 23.08 10.58 -29.63
N ILE A 394 23.91 9.58 -29.31
CA ILE A 394 24.53 9.43 -27.98
C ILE A 394 25.36 10.65 -27.63
N ALA A 395 26.20 11.12 -28.57
CA ALA A 395 27.03 12.30 -28.35
C ALA A 395 26.19 13.54 -28.01
N LEU A 396 25.08 13.76 -28.73
CA LEU A 396 24.17 14.88 -28.44
C LEU A 396 23.41 14.70 -27.12
N TYR A 397 22.96 13.48 -26.77
CA TYR A 397 22.33 13.23 -25.47
C TYR A 397 23.30 13.45 -24.31
N GLN A 398 24.56 13.00 -24.43
CA GLN A 398 25.60 13.26 -23.43
C GLN A 398 25.92 14.74 -23.32
N GLN A 399 26.00 15.46 -24.44
CA GLN A 399 26.15 16.92 -24.44
C GLN A 399 24.99 17.60 -23.70
N LEU A 400 23.74 17.20 -23.99
CA LEU A 400 22.56 17.72 -23.34
C LEU A 400 22.57 17.45 -21.83
N ILE A 401 22.93 16.24 -21.42
CA ILE A 401 23.06 15.84 -20.02
C ILE A 401 24.14 16.66 -19.30
N ASN A 402 25.27 16.92 -19.95
CA ASN A 402 26.34 17.75 -19.37
C ASN A 402 25.91 19.21 -19.19
N GLN A 403 25.13 19.76 -20.13
CA GLN A 403 24.63 21.13 -20.08
C GLN A 403 23.40 21.28 -19.17
N SER A 404 22.61 20.22 -19.03
CA SER A 404 21.35 20.20 -18.29
C SER A 404 21.17 18.83 -17.62
N PRO A 405 21.86 18.57 -16.49
CA PRO A 405 21.84 17.25 -15.83
C PRO A 405 20.45 16.81 -15.38
N GLN A 406 19.52 17.75 -15.20
CA GLN A 406 18.13 17.51 -14.81
C GLN A 406 17.18 17.22 -15.98
N TYR A 407 17.69 16.98 -17.20
CA TYR A 407 16.85 16.67 -18.37
C TYR A 407 16.51 15.16 -18.41
N ALA A 408 15.49 14.74 -17.66
CA ALA A 408 15.13 13.32 -17.49
C ALA A 408 14.94 12.55 -18.82
N ALA A 409 14.34 13.19 -19.83
CA ALA A 409 14.09 12.56 -21.13
C ALA A 409 15.40 12.22 -21.87
N ALA A 410 16.48 12.98 -21.67
CA ALA A 410 17.78 12.70 -22.28
C ALA A 410 18.41 11.45 -21.65
N TRP A 411 18.35 11.33 -20.33
CA TRP A 411 18.76 10.12 -19.61
C TRP A 411 17.95 8.90 -20.02
N HIS A 412 16.62 9.06 -20.16
CA HIS A 412 15.75 7.98 -20.65
C HIS A 412 16.15 7.52 -22.06
N GLN A 413 16.28 8.45 -23.02
CA GLN A 413 16.64 8.08 -24.39
C GLN A 413 18.05 7.50 -24.51
N LEU A 414 19.00 7.98 -23.70
CA LEU A 414 20.32 7.36 -23.59
C LEU A 414 20.19 5.91 -23.11
N GLY A 415 19.36 5.65 -22.09
CA GLY A 415 19.05 4.30 -21.63
C GLY A 415 18.45 3.40 -22.71
N VAL A 416 17.51 3.92 -23.51
CA VAL A 416 16.90 3.20 -24.64
C VAL A 416 17.96 2.81 -25.67
N ILE A 417 18.85 3.73 -26.03
CA ILE A 417 19.92 3.43 -27.00
C ILE A 417 20.89 2.39 -26.44
N MET A 418 21.34 2.54 -25.19
CA MET A 418 22.25 1.58 -24.55
C MET A 418 21.64 0.18 -24.48
N ASP A 419 20.35 0.07 -24.16
CA ASP A 419 19.61 -1.19 -24.13
C ASP A 419 19.59 -1.84 -25.52
N SER A 420 19.28 -1.07 -26.57
CA SER A 420 19.30 -1.55 -27.96
C SER A 420 20.68 -1.98 -28.47
N LEU A 421 21.75 -1.45 -27.88
CA LEU A 421 23.14 -1.84 -28.15
C LEU A 421 23.59 -3.04 -27.28
N GLY A 422 22.72 -3.56 -26.42
CA GLY A 422 23.03 -4.67 -25.49
C GLY A 422 23.86 -4.24 -24.28
N GLN A 423 24.06 -2.95 -24.05
CA GLN A 423 24.81 -2.39 -22.92
C GLN A 423 23.88 -2.24 -21.69
N ILE A 424 23.36 -3.38 -21.22
CA ILE A 424 22.28 -3.42 -20.22
C ILE A 424 22.60 -2.67 -18.93
N ASP A 425 23.83 -2.78 -18.41
CA ASP A 425 24.18 -2.13 -17.14
C ASP A 425 24.25 -0.60 -17.28
N GLN A 426 24.69 -0.09 -18.44
CA GLN A 426 24.66 1.34 -18.75
C GLN A 426 23.24 1.83 -18.94
N ALA A 427 22.38 1.02 -19.58
CA ALA A 427 20.97 1.33 -19.73
C ALA A 427 20.27 1.49 -18.38
N ILE A 428 20.49 0.54 -17.46
CA ILE A 428 19.94 0.60 -16.09
C ILE A 428 20.42 1.85 -15.36
N LEU A 429 21.71 2.20 -15.47
CA LEU A 429 22.25 3.39 -14.82
C LEU A 429 21.58 4.66 -15.36
N ALA A 430 21.44 4.78 -16.68
CA ALA A 430 20.79 5.91 -17.32
C ALA A 430 19.29 6.00 -16.95
N TYR A 431 18.57 4.88 -16.92
CA TYR A 431 17.19 4.82 -16.46
C TYR A 431 17.04 5.20 -14.98
N LYS A 432 17.95 4.76 -14.11
CA LYS A 432 17.96 5.18 -12.69
C LYS A 432 18.18 6.68 -12.53
N GLN A 433 19.05 7.29 -13.34
CA GLN A 433 19.20 8.75 -13.37
C GLN A 433 17.92 9.44 -13.85
N ALA A 434 17.28 8.93 -14.90
CA ALA A 434 16.00 9.46 -15.38
C ALA A 434 14.91 9.40 -14.29
N LEU A 435 14.85 8.31 -13.51
CA LEU A 435 13.91 8.15 -12.40
C LEU A 435 14.28 8.94 -11.15
N LEU A 436 15.56 9.21 -10.89
CA LEU A 436 15.98 10.11 -9.82
C LEU A 436 15.45 11.53 -10.06
N ILE A 437 15.43 11.95 -11.33
CA ILE A 437 14.96 13.29 -11.74
C ILE A 437 13.43 13.32 -11.88
N ASN A 438 12.85 12.29 -12.50
CA ASN A 438 11.40 12.14 -12.63
C ASN A 438 10.97 10.74 -12.14
N PRO A 439 10.58 10.61 -10.86
CA PRO A 439 10.15 9.34 -10.28
C PRO A 439 8.94 8.71 -10.96
N ASN A 440 8.13 9.50 -11.68
CA ASN A 440 6.91 9.07 -12.34
C ASN A 440 7.09 8.86 -13.86
N TYR A 441 8.31 8.60 -14.34
CA TYR A 441 8.56 8.36 -15.76
C TYR A 441 8.09 6.96 -16.17
N ALA A 442 6.83 6.85 -16.62
CA ALA A 442 6.17 5.58 -16.90
C ALA A 442 6.92 4.69 -17.90
N GLU A 443 7.42 5.26 -18.99
CA GLU A 443 8.18 4.54 -20.02
C GLU A 443 9.49 3.98 -19.47
N THR A 444 10.16 4.70 -18.57
CA THR A 444 11.40 4.25 -17.92
C THR A 444 11.13 3.06 -17.00
N HIS A 445 10.08 3.14 -16.19
CA HIS A 445 9.63 2.02 -15.36
C HIS A 445 9.28 0.80 -16.20
N ASN A 446 8.55 0.99 -17.31
CA ASN A 446 8.23 -0.11 -18.22
C ASN A 446 9.51 -0.75 -18.83
N ASN A 447 10.48 0.06 -19.26
CA ASN A 447 11.73 -0.47 -19.84
C ASN A 447 12.59 -1.21 -18.80
N LEU A 448 12.68 -0.70 -17.56
CA LEU A 448 13.32 -1.43 -16.46
C LEU A 448 12.60 -2.75 -16.16
N GLY A 449 11.27 -2.76 -16.23
CA GLY A 449 10.48 -3.99 -16.09
C GLY A 449 10.82 -5.02 -17.18
N ILE A 450 10.96 -4.59 -18.44
CA ILE A 450 11.39 -5.46 -19.54
C ILE A 450 12.79 -6.04 -19.30
N ILE A 451 13.73 -5.21 -18.83
CA ILE A 451 15.08 -5.66 -18.47
C ILE A 451 15.04 -6.66 -17.31
N ALA A 452 14.19 -6.44 -16.30
CA ALA A 452 14.03 -7.37 -15.20
C ALA A 452 13.51 -8.74 -15.68
N VAL A 453 12.56 -8.76 -16.63
CA VAL A 453 12.10 -10.00 -17.28
C VAL A 453 13.24 -10.70 -18.01
N SER A 454 14.06 -9.97 -18.77
CA SER A 454 15.17 -10.58 -19.52
C SER A 454 16.26 -11.18 -18.60
N LYS A 455 16.41 -10.64 -17.39
CA LYS A 455 17.26 -11.17 -16.33
C LYS A 455 16.63 -12.31 -15.52
N GLY A 456 15.35 -12.62 -15.76
CA GLY A 456 14.59 -13.64 -15.02
C GLY A 456 14.01 -13.18 -13.67
N ASN A 457 14.15 -11.89 -13.34
CA ASN A 457 13.64 -11.29 -12.10
C ASN A 457 12.17 -10.90 -12.26
N LEU A 458 11.26 -11.87 -12.25
CA LEU A 458 9.84 -11.63 -12.51
C LEU A 458 9.16 -10.73 -11.45
N ASP A 459 9.56 -10.83 -10.17
CA ASP A 459 8.97 -10.00 -9.10
C ASP A 459 9.36 -8.52 -9.23
N GLU A 460 10.62 -8.24 -9.59
CA GLU A 460 11.09 -6.87 -9.88
C GLU A 460 10.37 -6.30 -11.11
N ALA A 461 10.16 -7.13 -12.14
CA ALA A 461 9.40 -6.72 -13.32
C ALA A 461 7.96 -6.32 -12.97
N ILE A 462 7.28 -7.06 -12.08
CA ILE A 462 5.93 -6.71 -11.61
C ILE A 462 5.92 -5.35 -10.92
N ILE A 463 6.90 -5.07 -10.06
CA ILE A 463 7.03 -3.77 -9.38
C ILE A 463 7.15 -2.65 -10.41
N CYS A 464 8.08 -2.80 -11.35
CA CYS A 464 8.32 -1.81 -12.40
C CYS A 464 7.08 -1.58 -13.28
N PHE A 465 6.38 -2.63 -13.72
CA PHE A 465 5.17 -2.45 -14.53
C PHE A 465 4.03 -1.79 -13.74
N ASN A 466 3.86 -2.13 -12.47
CA ASN A 466 2.86 -1.47 -11.62
C ASN A 466 3.19 0.01 -11.40
N GLN A 467 4.46 0.37 -11.22
CA GLN A 467 4.89 1.77 -11.16
C GLN A 467 4.57 2.49 -12.47
N ALA A 468 4.88 1.88 -13.63
CA ALA A 468 4.52 2.45 -14.93
C ALA A 468 3.02 2.70 -15.10
N ILE A 469 2.17 1.76 -14.64
CA ILE A 469 0.70 1.89 -14.68
C ILE A 469 0.20 2.98 -13.73
N ARG A 470 0.78 3.11 -12.54
CA ARG A 470 0.43 4.19 -11.59
C ARG A 470 0.79 5.55 -12.15
N SER A 471 1.98 5.67 -12.74
CA SER A 471 2.46 6.92 -13.33
C SER A 471 1.66 7.32 -14.59
N ASN A 472 1.20 6.36 -15.38
CA ASN A 472 0.33 6.60 -16.53
C ASN A 472 -0.82 5.59 -16.55
N GLN A 473 -1.98 6.02 -16.06
CA GLN A 473 -3.17 5.17 -15.96
C GLN A 473 -3.67 4.64 -17.30
N ASN A 474 -3.34 5.29 -18.42
CA ASN A 474 -3.72 4.88 -19.78
C ASN A 474 -2.64 4.05 -20.50
N TYR A 475 -1.61 3.57 -19.79
CA TYR A 475 -0.48 2.90 -20.41
C TYR A 475 -0.74 1.42 -20.74
N ALA A 476 -1.36 1.17 -21.90
CA ALA A 476 -1.72 -0.17 -22.36
C ALA A 476 -0.51 -1.13 -22.52
N PHE A 477 0.67 -0.62 -22.86
CA PHE A 477 1.89 -1.43 -22.99
C PHE A 477 2.31 -2.08 -21.66
N ALA A 478 2.29 -1.31 -20.57
CA ALA A 478 2.65 -1.81 -19.24
C ALA A 478 1.65 -2.85 -18.72
N GLU A 479 0.34 -2.66 -18.95
CA GLU A 479 -0.68 -3.68 -18.60
C GLU A 479 -0.45 -4.99 -19.38
N ASN A 480 -0.16 -4.90 -20.68
CA ASN A 480 0.16 -6.07 -21.49
C ASN A 480 1.43 -6.78 -20.99
N ASN A 481 2.49 -6.03 -20.68
CA ASN A 481 3.73 -6.61 -20.20
C ASN A 481 3.57 -7.26 -18.82
N LEU A 482 2.77 -6.66 -17.93
CA LEU A 482 2.40 -7.27 -16.65
C LEU A 482 1.61 -8.56 -16.85
N GLY A 483 0.67 -8.58 -17.80
CA GLY A 483 -0.06 -9.80 -18.19
C GLY A 483 0.87 -10.92 -18.65
N LEU A 484 1.90 -10.60 -19.45
CA LEU A 484 2.91 -11.58 -19.87
C LEU A 484 3.70 -12.15 -18.69
N VAL A 485 4.11 -11.31 -17.74
CA VAL A 485 4.83 -11.79 -16.54
C VAL A 485 3.96 -12.69 -15.68
N LEU A 486 2.69 -12.34 -15.49
CA LEU A 486 1.74 -13.18 -14.74
C LEU A 486 1.50 -14.52 -15.44
N GLN A 487 1.45 -14.52 -16.78
CA GLN A 487 1.38 -15.76 -17.57
C GLN A 487 2.64 -16.62 -17.38
N MET A 488 3.84 -16.03 -17.32
CA MET A 488 5.08 -16.76 -17.03
C MET A 488 5.09 -17.36 -15.62
N GLN A 489 4.34 -16.78 -14.68
CA GLN A 489 4.11 -17.31 -13.33
C GLN A 489 2.93 -18.30 -13.25
N ASP A 490 2.37 -18.72 -14.38
CA ASP A 490 1.18 -19.60 -14.49
C ASP A 490 -0.10 -19.02 -13.83
N LYS A 491 -0.14 -17.71 -13.56
CA LYS A 491 -1.30 -17.00 -13.03
C LYS A 491 -2.24 -16.58 -14.15
N LEU A 492 -2.79 -17.56 -14.86
CA LEU A 492 -3.57 -17.35 -16.08
C LEU A 492 -4.80 -16.44 -15.87
N GLY A 493 -5.46 -16.51 -14.71
CA GLY A 493 -6.60 -15.66 -14.38
C GLY A 493 -6.24 -14.17 -14.32
N ASP A 494 -5.19 -13.86 -13.57
CA ASP A 494 -4.69 -12.49 -13.42
C ASP A 494 -4.13 -11.95 -14.75
N ALA A 495 -3.42 -12.79 -15.51
CA ALA A 495 -2.93 -12.45 -16.83
C ALA A 495 -4.06 -12.03 -17.79
N ALA A 496 -5.17 -12.78 -17.79
CA ALA A 496 -6.34 -12.46 -18.61
C ALA A 496 -6.93 -11.07 -18.26
N VAL A 497 -7.05 -10.76 -16.96
CA VAL A 497 -7.51 -9.44 -16.49
C VAL A 497 -6.60 -8.32 -17.01
N LYS A 498 -5.29 -8.53 -16.96
CA LYS A 498 -4.31 -7.54 -17.42
C LYS A 498 -4.33 -7.32 -18.93
N PHE A 499 -4.49 -8.37 -19.73
CA PHE A 499 -4.68 -8.21 -21.17
C PHE A 499 -6.01 -7.53 -21.51
N GLN A 500 -7.09 -7.81 -20.78
CA GLN A 500 -8.36 -7.11 -20.94
C GLN A 500 -8.23 -5.61 -20.64
N GLU A 501 -7.52 -5.25 -19.57
CA GLU A 501 -7.24 -3.84 -19.26
C GLU A 501 -6.37 -3.17 -20.33
N ALA A 502 -5.37 -3.87 -20.88
CA ALA A 502 -4.58 -3.36 -22.01
C ALA A 502 -5.46 -3.08 -23.24
N ILE A 503 -6.39 -3.99 -23.57
CA ILE A 503 -7.37 -3.81 -24.67
C ILE A 503 -8.35 -2.67 -24.36
N ARG A 504 -8.82 -2.55 -23.13
CA ARG A 504 -9.73 -1.47 -22.72
C ARG A 504 -9.08 -0.10 -22.92
N LYS A 505 -7.80 0.02 -22.59
CA LYS A 505 -7.01 1.26 -22.75
C LYS A 505 -6.62 1.52 -24.20
N ASN A 506 -6.27 0.48 -24.95
CA ASN A 506 -5.99 0.57 -26.38
C ASN A 506 -6.69 -0.58 -27.15
N PRO A 507 -7.90 -0.34 -27.67
CA PRO A 507 -8.64 -1.37 -28.41
C PRO A 507 -7.94 -1.85 -29.69
N ASN A 508 -7.04 -1.03 -30.26
CA ASN A 508 -6.30 -1.31 -31.48
C ASN A 508 -4.91 -1.91 -31.20
N TYR A 509 -4.77 -2.70 -30.12
CA TYR A 509 -3.50 -3.32 -29.73
C TYR A 509 -3.47 -4.82 -30.08
N PRO A 510 -2.98 -5.22 -31.27
CA PRO A 510 -3.06 -6.60 -31.75
C PRO A 510 -2.36 -7.61 -30.83
N GLU A 511 -1.24 -7.24 -30.21
CA GLU A 511 -0.50 -8.07 -29.28
C GLU A 511 -1.32 -8.42 -28.04
N ALA A 512 -2.06 -7.47 -27.46
CA ALA A 512 -2.90 -7.71 -26.28
C ALA A 512 -4.06 -8.66 -26.60
N HIS A 513 -4.71 -8.50 -27.77
CA HIS A 513 -5.73 -9.45 -28.25
C HIS A 513 -5.14 -10.86 -28.45
N PHE A 514 -3.98 -10.96 -29.08
CA PHE A 514 -3.30 -12.24 -29.27
C PHE A 514 -2.94 -12.90 -27.93
N ASN A 515 -2.39 -12.15 -26.98
CA ASN A 515 -2.00 -12.67 -25.68
C ASN A 515 -3.20 -13.13 -24.85
N LEU A 516 -4.30 -12.37 -24.85
CA LEU A 516 -5.55 -12.80 -24.23
C LEU A 516 -6.09 -14.08 -24.86
N GLY A 517 -6.06 -14.19 -26.19
CA GLY A 517 -6.43 -15.41 -26.91
C GLY A 517 -5.60 -16.63 -26.47
N ASN A 518 -4.28 -16.46 -26.32
CA ASN A 518 -3.41 -17.55 -25.84
C ASN A 518 -3.76 -17.97 -24.41
N VAL A 519 -3.98 -17.02 -23.50
CA VAL A 519 -4.35 -17.32 -22.11
C VAL A 519 -5.70 -18.05 -22.05
N LEU A 520 -6.70 -17.60 -22.80
CA LEU A 520 -8.01 -18.26 -22.89
C LEU A 520 -7.88 -19.68 -23.45
N GLN A 521 -7.03 -19.87 -24.45
CA GLN A 521 -6.73 -21.18 -25.01
C GLN A 521 -6.11 -22.13 -23.98
N LEU A 522 -5.19 -21.64 -23.13
CA LEU A 522 -4.61 -22.40 -22.02
C LEU A 522 -5.63 -22.74 -20.94
N GLN A 523 -6.63 -21.88 -20.72
CA GLN A 523 -7.77 -22.12 -19.82
C GLN A 523 -8.84 -23.05 -20.43
N GLY A 524 -8.64 -23.57 -21.64
CA GLY A 524 -9.61 -24.44 -22.34
C GLY A 524 -10.76 -23.70 -23.03
N LYS A 525 -10.81 -22.36 -22.95
CA LYS A 525 -11.82 -21.49 -23.57
C LYS A 525 -11.51 -21.23 -25.05
N THR A 526 -11.46 -22.31 -25.83
CA THR A 526 -10.99 -22.31 -27.22
C THR A 526 -11.85 -21.44 -28.14
N GLU A 527 -13.17 -21.42 -27.94
CA GLU A 527 -14.08 -20.62 -28.78
C GLU A 527 -13.89 -19.12 -28.59
N GLU A 528 -13.74 -18.66 -27.34
CA GLU A 528 -13.42 -17.26 -27.05
C GLU A 528 -12.04 -16.88 -27.62
N ALA A 529 -11.05 -17.77 -27.48
CA ALA A 529 -9.70 -17.54 -28.00
C ALA A 529 -9.69 -17.28 -29.51
N ILE A 530 -10.49 -18.03 -30.29
CA ILE A 530 -10.62 -17.85 -31.74
C ILE A 530 -11.04 -16.41 -32.10
N ALA A 531 -12.02 -15.84 -31.39
CA ALA A 531 -12.49 -14.48 -31.64
C ALA A 531 -11.40 -13.43 -31.41
N TYR A 532 -10.59 -13.60 -30.36
CA TYR A 532 -9.47 -12.71 -30.07
C TYR A 532 -8.33 -12.86 -31.09
N PHE A 533 -8.03 -14.07 -31.55
CA PHE A 533 -7.03 -14.27 -32.62
C PHE A 533 -7.48 -13.64 -33.95
N GLN A 534 -8.75 -13.80 -34.32
CA GLN A 534 -9.32 -13.14 -35.50
C GLN A 534 -9.25 -11.60 -35.39
N THR A 535 -9.48 -11.05 -34.20
CA THR A 535 -9.36 -9.61 -33.95
C THR A 535 -7.91 -9.13 -34.07
N ALA A 536 -6.95 -9.88 -33.51
CA ALA A 536 -5.52 -9.58 -33.65
C ALA A 536 -5.07 -9.58 -35.13
N ILE A 537 -5.55 -10.53 -35.93
CA ILE A 537 -5.31 -10.60 -37.39
C ILE A 537 -5.95 -9.41 -38.11
N LYS A 538 -7.19 -9.05 -37.75
CA LYS A 538 -7.88 -7.89 -38.35
C LYS A 538 -7.11 -6.59 -38.09
N LEU A 539 -6.57 -6.42 -36.89
CA LEU A 539 -5.79 -5.25 -36.50
C LEU A 539 -4.40 -5.24 -37.14
N ASN A 540 -3.76 -6.41 -37.26
CA ASN A 540 -2.49 -6.57 -37.95
C ASN A 540 -2.51 -7.79 -38.89
N PRO A 541 -2.83 -7.58 -40.18
CA PRO A 541 -2.89 -8.67 -41.17
C PRO A 541 -1.56 -9.39 -41.44
N LYS A 542 -0.43 -8.88 -40.93
CA LYS A 542 0.88 -9.52 -41.00
C LYS A 542 1.26 -10.28 -39.72
N TYR A 543 0.35 -10.41 -38.76
CA TYR A 543 0.66 -11.01 -37.47
C TYR A 543 0.63 -12.54 -37.50
N ILE A 544 1.69 -13.15 -38.03
CA ILE A 544 1.78 -14.59 -38.30
C ILE A 544 1.54 -15.46 -37.07
N LYS A 545 2.01 -15.03 -35.89
CA LYS A 545 1.76 -15.75 -34.62
C LYS A 545 0.27 -15.93 -34.37
N ALA A 546 -0.56 -14.92 -34.64
CA ALA A 546 -2.00 -14.99 -34.47
C ALA A 546 -2.66 -15.94 -35.48
N TYR A 547 -2.19 -15.99 -36.73
CA TYR A 547 -2.64 -16.98 -37.72
C TYR A 547 -2.35 -18.42 -37.27
N ASN A 548 -1.14 -18.69 -36.80
CA ASN A 548 -0.76 -20.01 -36.32
C ASN A 548 -1.60 -20.43 -35.09
N SER A 549 -1.78 -19.54 -34.10
CA SER A 549 -2.62 -19.83 -32.94
C SER A 549 -4.09 -20.04 -33.32
N LEU A 550 -4.62 -19.26 -34.26
CA LEU A 550 -5.98 -19.44 -34.77
C LEU A 550 -6.15 -20.82 -35.44
N ALA A 551 -5.23 -21.20 -36.31
CA ALA A 551 -5.29 -22.49 -37.00
C ALA A 551 -5.20 -23.67 -36.03
N LEU A 552 -4.35 -23.58 -35.00
CA LEU A 552 -4.27 -24.58 -33.93
C LEU A 552 -5.56 -24.66 -33.12
N ALA A 553 -6.17 -23.52 -32.77
CA ALA A 553 -7.44 -23.47 -32.05
C ALA A 553 -8.59 -24.09 -32.86
N LEU A 554 -8.66 -23.82 -34.17
CA LEU A 554 -9.64 -24.42 -35.09
C LEU A 554 -9.44 -25.93 -35.23
N GLY A 555 -8.19 -26.40 -35.31
CA GLY A 555 -7.86 -27.82 -35.33
C GLY A 555 -8.32 -28.56 -34.07
N ARG A 556 -8.18 -27.93 -32.88
CA ARG A 556 -8.71 -28.48 -31.61
C ARG A 556 -10.23 -28.60 -31.58
N GLN A 557 -10.95 -27.79 -32.36
CA GLN A 557 -12.40 -27.89 -32.56
C GLN A 557 -12.79 -28.84 -33.71
N ASN A 558 -11.84 -29.62 -34.25
CA ASN A 558 -12.04 -30.51 -35.39
C ASN A 558 -12.48 -29.78 -36.69
N GLN A 559 -12.22 -28.48 -36.79
CA GLN A 559 -12.50 -27.67 -37.99
C GLN A 559 -11.29 -27.68 -38.94
N VAL A 560 -10.93 -28.87 -39.41
CA VAL A 560 -9.67 -29.14 -40.13
C VAL A 560 -9.55 -28.29 -41.41
N GLU A 561 -10.60 -28.18 -42.21
CA GLU A 561 -10.58 -27.40 -43.46
C GLU A 561 -10.33 -25.90 -43.20
N ALA A 562 -10.96 -25.35 -42.15
CA ALA A 562 -10.77 -23.96 -41.75
C ALA A 562 -9.34 -23.73 -41.23
N ALA A 563 -8.81 -24.65 -40.42
CA ALA A 563 -7.43 -24.60 -39.94
C ALA A 563 -6.41 -24.62 -41.10
N MET A 564 -6.60 -25.51 -42.09
CA MET A 564 -5.74 -25.56 -43.28
C MET A 564 -5.79 -24.26 -44.10
N SER A 565 -6.97 -23.64 -44.22
CA SER A 565 -7.11 -22.35 -44.91
C SER A 565 -6.32 -21.24 -44.20
N VAL A 566 -6.41 -21.17 -42.87
CA VAL A 566 -5.68 -20.18 -42.06
C VAL A 566 -4.17 -20.41 -42.14
N PHE A 567 -3.70 -21.66 -42.09
CA PHE A 567 -2.26 -21.96 -42.28
C PHE A 567 -1.74 -21.57 -43.66
N LYS A 568 -2.53 -21.77 -44.73
CA LYS A 568 -2.15 -21.31 -46.07
C LYS A 568 -2.02 -19.78 -46.12
N GLN A 569 -2.88 -19.05 -45.42
CA GLN A 569 -2.77 -17.59 -45.29
C GLN A 569 -1.49 -17.20 -44.53
N ALA A 570 -1.13 -17.90 -43.46
CA ALA A 570 0.12 -17.68 -42.73
C ALA A 570 1.35 -17.87 -43.65
N LEU A 571 1.37 -18.95 -44.45
CA LEU A 571 2.44 -19.24 -45.40
C LEU A 571 2.51 -18.24 -46.56
N ALA A 572 1.37 -17.68 -46.98
CA ALA A 572 1.37 -16.61 -47.99
C ALA A 572 2.05 -15.33 -47.49
N ILE A 573 2.00 -15.07 -46.18
CA ILE A 573 2.68 -13.93 -45.54
C ILE A 573 4.16 -14.25 -45.31
N GLN A 574 4.47 -15.45 -44.81
CA GLN A 574 5.84 -15.92 -44.60
C GLN A 574 6.03 -17.36 -45.12
N PRO A 575 6.53 -17.52 -46.36
CA PRO A 575 6.70 -18.82 -47.00
C PRO A 575 7.70 -19.76 -46.32
N ASN A 576 8.47 -19.31 -45.33
CA ASN A 576 9.48 -20.10 -44.62
C ASN A 576 9.12 -20.34 -43.14
N SER A 577 7.85 -20.29 -42.72
CA SER A 577 7.47 -20.65 -41.33
C SER A 577 7.50 -22.16 -41.13
N PRO A 578 8.44 -22.71 -40.32
CA PRO A 578 8.52 -24.15 -40.08
C PRO A 578 7.28 -24.68 -39.36
N GLU A 579 6.68 -23.89 -38.47
CA GLU A 579 5.51 -24.27 -37.68
C GLU A 579 4.27 -24.47 -38.55
N ALA A 580 4.02 -23.54 -39.48
CA ALA A 580 2.90 -23.63 -40.41
C ALA A 580 3.08 -24.79 -41.40
N PHE A 581 4.31 -25.07 -41.84
CA PHE A 581 4.63 -26.23 -42.67
C PHE A 581 4.42 -27.55 -41.93
N ALA A 582 4.94 -27.68 -40.70
CA ALA A 582 4.81 -28.90 -39.91
C ALA A 582 3.34 -29.25 -39.63
N CYS A 583 2.50 -28.25 -39.35
CA CYS A 583 1.07 -28.47 -39.09
C CYS A 583 0.27 -28.82 -40.34
N LEU A 584 0.59 -28.24 -41.51
CA LEU A 584 -0.07 -28.60 -42.77
C LEU A 584 0.23 -30.03 -43.23
N PHE A 585 1.41 -30.56 -42.88
CA PHE A 585 1.79 -31.94 -43.18
C PHE A 585 1.16 -32.96 -42.22
N SER A 586 0.91 -32.59 -40.95
CA SER A 586 0.28 -33.48 -39.96
C SER A 586 -1.25 -33.56 -40.06
N MET A 587 -1.88 -32.64 -40.81
CA MET A 587 -3.33 -32.58 -41.03
C MET A 587 -3.79 -33.23 -42.35
N LYS A 588 -2.88 -33.86 -43.11
CA LYS A 588 -3.17 -34.74 -44.25
C LYS A 588 -3.17 -36.19 -43.79
#